data_AF-A0AAP3H5P1-F1
#
_entry.id   AF-A0AAP3H5P1-F1
#
_cell.length_a   1.000
_cell.length_b   1.000
_cell.length_c   1.000
_cell.angle_alpha   90.00
_cell.angle_beta   90.00
_cell.angle_gamma   90.00
#
_symmetry.space_group_name_H-M   'P 1'
#
loop_
_entity.id
_entity.type
_entity.pdbx_description
1 polymer ?
#
loop_
_entity_poly.entity_id
_entity_poly.type
_entity_poly.pdbx_seq_one_letter_code
_entity_poly.pdbx_strand_id
1 'polypeptide(L)'
;MSADDITDGWTQPTHTFEKSAELHLKIQTIEGVDPLDAQFGIYTPKTVPDALYEALFGQPEPTEDELAASGDDPAKIPPMRTYAILDAAKITNLPELLEASPLEHRCLFKGNAYYALKDVAPWVVRLEVGNSFTRNLFTRSSAPWHQWWDSEPGIYVRSRGTLDEIWAHFRRFTRVQDADGKWYYFRFWEPKSVERMFSAFSHSEAQHFLAPCFDLYTIILAPRVSCKRLFIEHSHFSV
;
A
#
# COMPACT_ATOMS: atom_id res chain seq x y z
N MET A 1 -15.24 0.66 -42.92
CA MET A 1 -15.36 0.77 -41.45
C MET A 1 -15.11 -0.64 -40.92
N SER A 2 -13.85 -0.95 -40.62
CA SER A 2 -13.42 -2.27 -40.18
C SER A 2 -13.66 -2.39 -38.68
N ALA A 3 -14.35 -3.45 -38.30
CA ALA A 3 -14.43 -3.91 -36.92
C ALA A 3 -13.12 -4.65 -36.63
N ASP A 4 -12.13 -3.93 -36.10
CA ASP A 4 -10.87 -4.53 -35.68
C ASP A 4 -11.03 -5.11 -34.26
N ASP A 5 -11.33 -6.40 -34.25
CA ASP A 5 -10.62 -7.45 -33.52
C ASP A 5 -10.18 -7.12 -32.07
N ILE A 6 -11.13 -7.19 -31.14
CA ILE A 6 -10.85 -7.34 -29.72
C ILE A 6 -10.52 -8.82 -29.48
N THR A 7 -9.23 -9.17 -29.58
CA THR A 7 -8.73 -10.45 -29.08
C THR A 7 -8.64 -10.39 -27.56
N ASP A 8 -9.76 -10.72 -26.91
CA ASP A 8 -9.85 -10.91 -25.47
C ASP A 8 -9.08 -12.17 -25.05
N GLY A 9 -7.80 -12.00 -24.69
CA GLY A 9 -6.97 -13.03 -24.06
C GLY A 9 -7.33 -13.33 -22.60
N TRP A 10 -8.59 -13.16 -22.20
CA TRP A 10 -9.04 -13.19 -20.80
C TRP A 10 -10.06 -14.30 -20.52
N THR A 11 -9.76 -15.52 -20.96
CA THR A 11 -10.30 -16.73 -20.31
C THR A 11 -9.21 -17.32 -19.44
N GLN A 12 -9.34 -17.19 -18.11
CA GLN A 12 -8.55 -18.03 -17.21
C GLN A 12 -9.37 -19.27 -16.82
N PRO A 13 -8.79 -20.48 -16.91
CA PRO A 13 -9.39 -21.68 -16.36
C PRO A 13 -9.43 -21.60 -14.84
N THR A 14 -10.42 -22.27 -14.25
CA THR A 14 -10.46 -22.58 -12.81
C THR A 14 -9.24 -23.42 -12.45
N HIS A 15 -8.20 -22.76 -11.92
CA HIS A 15 -7.04 -23.46 -11.42
C HIS A 15 -7.35 -24.06 -10.05
N THR A 16 -7.33 -25.39 -9.97
CA THR A 16 -7.21 -26.13 -8.72
C THR A 16 -5.77 -25.94 -8.22
N PHE A 17 -5.58 -25.28 -7.08
CA PHE A 17 -4.24 -24.92 -6.61
C PHE A 17 -3.68 -25.95 -5.64
N GLU A 18 -2.47 -26.42 -5.96
CA GLU A 18 -1.60 -27.14 -5.04
C GLU A 18 -1.13 -26.22 -3.92
N LYS A 19 -1.03 -26.82 -2.74
CA LYS A 19 -0.72 -26.22 -1.44
C LYS A 19 0.65 -25.52 -1.48
N SER A 20 0.67 -24.25 -1.87
CA SER A 20 1.87 -23.41 -1.74
C SER A 20 2.05 -23.03 -0.27
N ALA A 21 3.32 -23.04 0.16
CA ALA A 21 3.80 -22.91 1.54
C ALA A 21 3.03 -21.87 2.36
N GLU A 22 2.90 -22.13 3.67
CA GLU A 22 2.25 -21.25 4.65
C GLU A 22 2.97 -19.90 4.72
N LEU A 23 2.69 -19.02 3.75
CA LEU A 23 3.13 -17.64 3.78
C LEU A 23 2.54 -17.02 5.04
N HIS A 24 3.41 -16.68 5.98
CA HIS A 24 3.11 -16.01 7.25
C HIS A 24 2.53 -14.63 6.95
N LEU A 25 1.25 -14.60 6.62
CA LEU A 25 0.52 -13.39 6.29
C LEU A 25 0.37 -12.52 7.55
N LYS A 26 1.25 -11.55 7.72
CA LYS A 26 1.11 -10.56 8.79
C LYS A 26 0.43 -9.31 8.25
N ILE A 27 -0.85 -9.14 8.60
CA ILE A 27 -1.54 -7.86 8.46
C ILE A 27 -1.45 -7.16 9.80
N GLN A 28 -0.73 -6.04 9.85
CA GLN A 28 -0.58 -5.25 11.06
C GLN A 28 -1.15 -3.85 10.87
N THR A 29 -2.06 -3.49 11.76
CA THR A 29 -2.50 -2.12 12.00
C THR A 29 -1.60 -1.46 13.05
N ILE A 30 -1.05 -0.29 12.76
CA ILE A 30 -0.21 0.48 13.70
C ILE A 30 -0.91 1.78 14.04
N GLU A 31 -1.59 1.82 15.19
CA GLU A 31 -2.34 2.98 15.65
C GLU A 31 -1.46 3.96 16.46
N GLY A 32 -1.94 5.20 16.63
CA GLY A 32 -1.33 6.16 17.57
C GLY A 32 0.01 6.75 17.12
N VAL A 33 0.31 6.71 15.81
CA VAL A 33 1.54 7.30 15.28
C VAL A 33 1.38 8.81 15.09
N ASP A 34 2.29 9.57 15.72
CA ASP A 34 2.43 11.00 15.46
C ASP A 34 3.23 11.23 14.16
N PRO A 35 2.75 12.11 13.26
CA PRO A 35 3.50 12.47 12.06
C PRO A 35 4.79 13.22 12.38
N LEU A 36 5.71 13.23 11.43
CA LEU A 36 6.83 14.15 11.44
C LEU A 36 6.33 15.58 11.29
N ASP A 37 7.01 16.52 11.94
CA ASP A 37 6.89 17.95 11.63
C ASP A 37 7.77 18.32 10.42
N ALA A 38 7.90 19.61 10.14
CA ALA A 38 8.71 20.09 9.03
C ALA A 38 10.24 19.86 9.22
N GLN A 39 10.69 19.43 10.40
CA GLN A 39 12.09 19.10 10.69
C GLN A 39 13.09 20.22 10.36
N PHE A 40 12.68 21.49 10.54
CA PHE A 40 13.53 22.65 10.28
C PHE A 40 14.77 22.65 11.20
N GLY A 41 15.96 22.84 10.59
CA GLY A 41 17.22 22.92 11.32
C GLY A 41 17.77 21.56 11.80
N ILE A 42 17.15 20.44 11.42
CA ILE A 42 17.65 19.11 11.73
C ILE A 42 18.72 18.71 10.70
N TYR A 43 19.93 18.38 11.17
CA TYR A 43 21.05 18.00 10.30
C TYR A 43 20.79 16.71 9.51
N THR A 44 20.21 15.71 10.17
CA THR A 44 19.80 14.45 9.55
C THR A 44 18.30 14.25 9.77
N PRO A 45 17.44 14.70 8.85
CA PRO A 45 16.00 14.56 9.02
C PRO A 45 15.60 13.08 8.99
N LYS A 46 14.68 12.71 9.88
CA LYS A 46 14.05 11.39 9.94
C LYS A 46 13.22 11.16 8.70
N THR A 47 13.26 9.96 8.14
CA THR A 47 12.45 9.58 6.96
C THR A 47 11.04 9.18 7.35
N VAL A 48 10.86 8.56 8.51
CA VAL A 48 9.57 8.16 9.07
C VAL A 48 9.56 8.40 10.58
N PRO A 49 8.39 8.50 11.23
CA PRO A 49 8.28 8.42 12.68
C PRO A 49 8.96 7.17 13.22
N ASP A 50 9.61 7.27 14.38
CA ASP A 50 10.40 6.17 14.96
C ASP A 50 9.55 4.91 15.15
N ALA A 51 8.27 5.08 15.53
CA ALA A 51 7.30 4.00 15.69
C ALA A 51 7.05 3.18 14.41
N LEU A 52 7.32 3.75 13.23
CA LEU A 52 7.13 3.10 11.94
C LEU A 52 8.43 2.58 11.32
N TYR A 53 9.59 2.94 11.86
CA TYR A 53 10.87 2.62 11.22
C TYR A 53 11.09 1.12 11.10
N GLU A 54 10.90 0.35 12.18
CA GLU A 54 11.08 -1.11 12.13
C GLU A 54 10.08 -1.79 11.20
N ALA A 55 8.80 -1.39 11.25
CA ALA A 55 7.76 -1.98 10.41
C ALA A 55 7.99 -1.69 8.92
N LEU A 56 8.43 -0.48 8.58
CA LEU A 56 8.63 -0.07 7.20
C LEU A 56 10.03 -0.36 6.68
N PHE A 57 11.08 -0.36 7.48
CA PHE A 57 12.46 -0.43 6.99
C PHE A 57 13.35 -1.43 7.73
N GLY A 58 12.84 -2.15 8.73
CA GLY A 58 13.55 -3.26 9.37
C GLY A 58 14.01 -4.31 8.36
N GLN A 59 14.99 -5.12 8.72
CA GLN A 59 15.47 -6.23 7.89
C GLN A 59 15.28 -7.53 8.67
N PRO A 60 14.15 -8.24 8.51
CA PRO A 60 13.93 -9.49 9.21
C PRO A 60 14.89 -10.56 8.69
N GLU A 61 15.30 -11.46 9.58
CA GLU A 61 16.08 -12.63 9.19
C GLU A 61 15.33 -13.45 8.12
N PRO A 62 16.04 -14.03 7.15
CA PRO A 62 15.41 -14.90 6.16
C PRO A 62 14.75 -16.12 6.81
N THR A 63 13.60 -16.51 6.25
CA THR A 63 12.90 -17.73 6.63
C THR A 63 13.62 -18.98 6.10
N GLU A 64 13.32 -20.14 6.68
CA GLU A 64 13.88 -21.43 6.23
C GLU A 64 13.57 -21.70 4.75
N ASP A 65 12.37 -21.34 4.29
CA ASP A 65 11.96 -21.51 2.89
C ASP A 65 12.76 -20.60 1.94
N GLU A 66 13.08 -19.38 2.36
CA GLU A 66 13.90 -18.46 1.56
C GLU A 66 15.35 -18.91 1.48
N LEU A 67 15.89 -19.46 2.57
CA LEU A 67 17.21 -20.06 2.59
C LEU A 67 17.24 -21.29 1.68
N ALA A 68 16.26 -22.18 1.77
CA ALA A 68 16.16 -23.33 0.88
C ALA A 68 16.08 -22.90 -0.60
N ALA A 69 15.29 -21.86 -0.91
CA ALA A 69 15.17 -21.31 -2.26
C ALA A 69 16.46 -20.62 -2.76
N SER A 70 17.30 -20.11 -1.85
CA SER A 70 18.58 -19.48 -2.19
C SER A 70 19.76 -20.47 -2.24
N GLY A 71 19.51 -21.76 -1.97
CA GLY A 71 20.54 -22.79 -1.84
C GLY A 71 21.38 -22.62 -0.57
N ASP A 72 20.71 -22.30 0.53
CA ASP A 72 21.26 -22.07 1.88
C ASP A 72 22.30 -20.94 1.94
N ASP A 73 22.20 -19.99 1.01
CA ASP A 73 23.09 -18.83 0.93
C ASP A 73 22.32 -17.54 1.24
N PRO A 74 22.46 -16.98 2.46
CA PRO A 74 21.78 -15.75 2.85
C PRO A 74 22.15 -14.56 1.97
N ALA A 75 23.35 -14.54 1.37
CA ALA A 75 23.79 -13.41 0.54
C ALA A 75 23.06 -13.33 -0.80
N LYS A 76 22.42 -14.42 -1.23
CA LYS A 76 21.57 -14.45 -2.44
C LYS A 76 20.14 -14.00 -2.18
N ILE A 77 19.75 -13.83 -0.92
CA ILE A 77 18.40 -13.40 -0.55
C ILE A 77 18.33 -11.88 -0.69
N PRO A 78 17.42 -11.35 -1.53
CA PRO A 78 17.28 -9.91 -1.66
C PRO A 78 16.92 -9.26 -0.32
N PRO A 79 17.32 -7.99 -0.09
CA PRO A 79 16.90 -7.26 1.09
C PRO A 79 15.39 -7.04 1.07
N MET A 80 14.79 -6.92 2.25
CA MET A 80 13.38 -6.59 2.36
C MET A 80 13.18 -5.12 1.97
N ARG A 81 12.27 -4.88 1.01
CA ARG A 81 11.98 -3.55 0.45
C ARG A 81 10.56 -3.12 0.78
N THR A 82 10.32 -1.83 0.62
CA THR A 82 9.07 -1.18 1.01
C THR A 82 8.46 -0.50 -0.18
N TYR A 83 7.19 -0.78 -0.42
CA TYR A 83 6.42 -0.24 -1.52
C TYR A 83 5.22 0.51 -0.96
N ALA A 84 4.90 1.65 -1.55
CA ALA A 84 3.63 2.33 -1.34
C ALA A 84 2.77 2.19 -2.59
N ILE A 85 1.49 1.85 -2.41
CA ILE A 85 0.49 1.92 -3.47
C ILE A 85 -0.35 3.17 -3.20
N LEU A 86 -0.03 4.24 -3.91
CA LEU A 86 -0.55 5.58 -3.71
C LEU A 86 -1.65 5.93 -4.71
N ASP A 87 -2.70 6.58 -4.24
CA ASP A 87 -3.77 7.14 -5.05
C ASP A 87 -3.41 8.54 -5.56
N ALA A 88 -3.23 8.68 -6.87
CA ALA A 88 -2.98 9.99 -7.48
C ALA A 88 -4.12 10.98 -7.26
N ALA A 89 -5.35 10.52 -7.00
CA ALA A 89 -6.46 11.42 -6.69
C ALA A 89 -6.30 12.14 -5.33
N LYS A 90 -5.44 11.62 -4.44
CA LYS A 90 -5.19 12.16 -3.09
C LYS A 90 -3.90 12.94 -2.96
N ILE A 91 -2.97 12.79 -3.91
CA ILE A 91 -1.70 13.51 -3.96
C ILE A 91 -1.67 14.33 -5.25
N THR A 92 -1.80 15.64 -5.11
CA THR A 92 -1.76 16.57 -6.25
C THR A 92 -0.45 16.42 -7.02
N ASN A 93 -0.57 16.26 -8.35
CA ASN A 93 0.57 16.08 -9.27
C ASN A 93 1.47 14.88 -8.92
N LEU A 94 0.89 13.80 -8.38
CA LEU A 94 1.65 12.59 -8.04
C LEU A 94 2.52 12.08 -9.20
N PRO A 95 2.03 11.96 -10.45
CA PRO A 95 2.86 11.50 -11.56
C PRO A 95 4.10 12.38 -11.77
N GLU A 96 3.94 13.69 -11.76
CA GLU A 96 5.03 14.65 -11.97
C GLU A 96 6.03 14.64 -10.80
N LEU A 97 5.53 14.49 -9.56
CA LEU A 97 6.37 14.35 -8.37
C LEU A 97 7.22 13.06 -8.42
N LEU A 98 6.65 11.97 -8.93
CA LEU A 98 7.33 10.69 -9.07
C LEU A 98 8.36 10.73 -10.20
N GLU A 99 8.02 11.31 -11.35
CA GLU A 99 8.94 11.53 -12.48
C GLU A 99 10.14 12.40 -12.08
N ALA A 100 9.94 13.39 -11.21
CA ALA A 100 11.02 14.22 -10.67
C ALA A 100 11.82 13.54 -9.54
N SER A 101 11.35 12.41 -9.02
CA SER A 101 12.02 11.67 -7.94
C SER A 101 12.97 10.61 -8.52
N PRO A 102 14.05 10.23 -7.79
CA PRO A 102 14.88 9.10 -8.18
C PRO A 102 14.26 7.74 -7.82
N LEU A 103 13.04 7.70 -7.25
CA LEU A 103 12.42 6.48 -6.78
C LEU A 103 11.87 5.67 -7.96
N GLU A 104 12.03 4.34 -7.90
CA GLU A 104 11.36 3.47 -8.86
C GLU A 104 9.85 3.53 -8.63
N HIS A 105 9.08 3.74 -9.71
CA HIS A 105 7.64 3.85 -9.63
C HIS A 105 6.95 3.36 -10.92
N ARG A 106 5.71 2.89 -10.79
CA ARG A 106 4.87 2.48 -11.93
C ARG A 106 3.37 2.65 -11.63
N CYS A 107 2.63 3.20 -12.59
CA CYS A 107 1.18 3.22 -12.54
C CYS A 107 0.59 1.81 -12.77
N LEU A 108 -0.39 1.39 -11.99
CA LEU A 108 -1.03 0.08 -12.18
C LEU A 108 -1.93 0.03 -13.42
N PHE A 109 -2.34 1.18 -13.96
CA PHE A 109 -3.10 1.24 -15.20
C PHE A 109 -2.15 1.22 -16.42
N LYS A 110 -2.64 0.69 -17.54
CA LYS A 110 -1.89 0.56 -18.80
C LYS A 110 -2.72 0.99 -20.01
N GLY A 111 -2.03 1.28 -21.12
CA GLY A 111 -2.67 1.62 -22.39
C GLY A 111 -3.55 2.85 -22.27
N ASN A 112 -4.73 2.81 -22.89
CA ASN A 112 -5.64 3.96 -22.88
C ASN A 112 -6.08 4.37 -21.47
N ALA A 113 -6.23 3.42 -20.54
CA ALA A 113 -6.59 3.72 -19.16
C ALA A 113 -5.48 4.51 -18.43
N TYR A 114 -4.21 4.26 -18.75
CA TYR A 114 -3.10 5.07 -18.23
C TYR A 114 -3.22 6.51 -18.69
N TYR A 115 -3.28 6.74 -20.01
CA TYR A 115 -3.31 8.11 -20.54
C TYR A 115 -4.55 8.90 -20.11
N ALA A 116 -5.69 8.23 -19.94
CA ALA A 116 -6.93 8.87 -19.54
C ALA A 116 -7.03 9.13 -18.02
N LEU A 117 -6.39 8.30 -17.18
CA LEU A 117 -6.64 8.28 -15.74
C LEU A 117 -5.37 8.38 -14.87
N LYS A 118 -4.17 8.59 -15.43
CA LYS A 118 -2.90 8.60 -14.66
C LYS A 118 -2.92 9.51 -13.44
N ASP A 119 -3.64 10.64 -13.51
CA ASP A 119 -3.72 11.64 -12.45
C ASP A 119 -4.70 11.26 -11.32
N VAL A 120 -5.45 10.17 -11.49
CA VAL A 120 -6.37 9.60 -10.49
C VAL A 120 -6.20 8.07 -10.35
N ALA A 121 -5.12 7.54 -10.90
CA ALA A 121 -4.80 6.12 -10.90
C ALA A 121 -3.94 5.76 -9.68
N PRO A 122 -3.92 4.47 -9.29
CA PRO A 122 -2.98 3.97 -8.30
C PRO A 122 -1.57 3.78 -8.87
N TRP A 123 -0.57 4.24 -8.12
CA TRP A 123 0.86 4.14 -8.43
C TRP A 123 1.59 3.32 -7.37
N VAL A 124 2.40 2.37 -7.81
CA VAL A 124 3.33 1.65 -6.93
C VAL A 124 4.67 2.38 -6.94
N VAL A 125 5.23 2.64 -5.77
CA VAL A 125 6.49 3.36 -5.58
C VAL A 125 7.37 2.60 -4.59
N ARG A 126 8.64 2.37 -4.92
CA ARG A 126 9.61 1.83 -3.95
C ARG A 126 10.10 2.95 -3.05
N LEU A 127 9.84 2.85 -1.76
CA LEU A 127 10.27 3.84 -0.76
C LEU A 127 11.71 3.59 -0.32
N GLU A 128 12.45 4.67 -0.05
CA GLU A 128 13.86 4.61 0.33
C GLU A 128 14.15 5.48 1.56
N VAL A 129 14.99 4.97 2.46
CA VAL A 129 15.48 5.71 3.62
C VAL A 129 16.31 6.91 3.14
N GLY A 130 16.12 8.07 3.79
CA GLY A 130 16.76 9.33 3.43
C GLY A 130 16.04 10.13 2.34
N ASN A 131 15.12 9.52 1.58
CA ASN A 131 14.45 10.20 0.46
C ASN A 131 13.37 11.21 0.95
N SER A 132 13.33 12.40 0.34
CA SER A 132 12.38 13.45 0.69
C SER A 132 10.94 13.12 0.33
N PHE A 133 10.68 12.45 -0.81
CA PHE A 133 9.35 12.01 -1.20
C PHE A 133 8.79 11.03 -0.16
N THR A 134 9.61 10.06 0.26
CA THR A 134 9.23 9.11 1.32
C THR A 134 8.89 9.87 2.60
N ARG A 135 9.75 10.80 3.02
CA ARG A 135 9.52 11.62 4.23
C ARG A 135 8.22 12.42 4.19
N ASN A 136 7.90 13.01 3.04
CA ASN A 136 6.71 13.83 2.88
C ASN A 136 5.41 13.02 3.06
N LEU A 137 5.41 11.71 2.74
CA LEU A 137 4.26 10.84 3.04
C LEU A 137 3.97 10.73 4.55
N PHE A 138 4.99 10.91 5.40
CA PHE A 138 4.89 10.80 6.86
C PHE A 138 5.00 12.15 7.58
N THR A 139 4.93 13.25 6.85
CA THR A 139 5.06 14.60 7.41
C THR A 139 3.71 15.30 7.39
N ARG A 140 3.31 15.86 8.54
CA ARG A 140 2.14 16.75 8.60
C ARG A 140 2.60 18.18 8.36
N SER A 141 2.04 18.80 7.33
CA SER A 141 2.32 20.19 6.98
C SER A 141 1.05 21.02 6.99
N SER A 142 1.13 22.28 7.42
CA SER A 142 0.04 23.25 7.28
C SER A 142 -0.14 23.75 5.84
N ALA A 143 0.83 23.49 4.96
CA ALA A 143 0.75 23.85 3.55
C ALA A 143 -0.26 22.95 2.82
N PRO A 144 -1.30 23.51 2.15
CA PRO A 144 -2.34 22.74 1.47
C PRO A 144 -1.82 21.66 0.50
N TRP A 145 -0.67 21.89 -0.13
CA TRP A 145 -0.06 20.98 -1.11
C TRP A 145 0.78 19.85 -0.50
N HIS A 146 1.05 19.87 0.82
CA HIS A 146 1.86 18.87 1.53
C HIS A 146 1.09 18.15 2.66
N GLN A 147 -0.25 18.12 2.59
CA GLN A 147 -1.11 17.41 3.56
C GLN A 147 -1.27 15.92 3.21
N TRP A 148 -0.16 15.23 2.87
CA TRP A 148 -0.23 13.84 2.41
C TRP A 148 -0.49 12.87 3.57
N TRP A 149 0.00 13.18 4.77
CA TRP A 149 -0.28 12.35 5.94
C TRP A 149 -1.78 12.23 6.24
N ASP A 150 -2.50 13.37 6.27
CA ASP A 150 -3.91 13.40 6.68
C ASP A 150 -4.90 12.93 5.61
N SER A 151 -4.44 12.72 4.36
CA SER A 151 -5.27 12.23 3.25
C SER A 151 -5.31 10.70 3.14
N GLU A 152 -4.48 9.98 3.91
CA GLU A 152 -4.35 8.51 3.84
C GLU A 152 -4.18 8.05 2.38
N PRO A 153 -3.08 8.43 1.71
CA PRO A 153 -2.99 8.41 0.26
C PRO A 153 -2.82 7.01 -0.31
N GLY A 154 -2.66 5.98 0.53
CA GLY A 154 -2.40 4.64 0.04
C GLY A 154 -2.14 3.62 1.13
N ILE A 155 -1.64 2.46 0.70
CA ILE A 155 -1.22 1.36 1.57
C ILE A 155 0.28 1.06 1.41
N TYR A 156 0.86 0.37 2.38
CA TYR A 156 2.28 0.03 2.40
C TYR A 156 2.48 -1.48 2.37
N VAL A 157 3.44 -1.94 1.57
CA VAL A 157 3.68 -3.36 1.31
C VAL A 157 5.16 -3.65 1.43
N ARG A 158 5.50 -4.82 1.97
CA ARG A 158 6.88 -5.23 2.22
C ARG A 158 7.15 -6.55 1.50
N SER A 159 8.18 -6.53 0.68
CA SER A 159 8.55 -7.70 -0.13
C SER A 159 10.03 -7.67 -0.48
N ARG A 160 10.61 -8.86 -0.67
CA ARG A 160 11.94 -9.04 -1.27
C ARG A 160 11.91 -9.02 -2.80
N GLY A 161 10.71 -9.03 -3.38
CA GLY A 161 10.51 -8.87 -4.83
C GLY A 161 11.01 -7.51 -5.34
N THR A 162 11.09 -7.41 -6.65
CA THR A 162 11.35 -6.19 -7.41
C THR A 162 10.07 -5.37 -7.59
N LEU A 163 10.20 -4.09 -7.95
CA LEU A 163 9.03 -3.26 -8.27
C LEU A 163 8.16 -3.90 -9.36
N ASP A 164 8.78 -4.53 -10.36
CA ASP A 164 8.09 -5.13 -11.49
C ASP A 164 7.22 -6.32 -11.10
N GLU A 165 7.69 -7.15 -10.17
CA GLU A 165 6.93 -8.27 -9.61
C GLU A 165 5.73 -7.78 -8.80
N ILE A 166 5.95 -6.79 -7.94
CA ILE A 166 4.89 -6.18 -7.12
C ILE A 166 3.84 -5.50 -8.01
N TRP A 167 4.29 -4.73 -9.01
CA TRP A 167 3.43 -4.08 -9.98
C TRP A 167 2.61 -5.09 -10.80
N ALA A 168 3.23 -6.18 -11.27
CA ALA A 168 2.56 -7.22 -12.06
C ALA A 168 1.51 -7.98 -11.23
N HIS A 169 1.78 -8.17 -9.95
CA HIS A 169 0.87 -8.79 -9.00
C HIS A 169 -0.38 -7.92 -8.75
N PHE A 170 -0.18 -6.72 -8.22
CA PHE A 170 -1.28 -5.85 -7.79
C PHE A 170 -2.19 -5.38 -8.93
N ARG A 171 -1.66 -5.32 -10.16
CA ARG A 171 -2.45 -4.95 -11.33
C ARG A 171 -3.62 -5.90 -11.59
N ARG A 172 -3.51 -7.18 -11.19
CA ARG A 172 -4.55 -8.20 -11.39
C ARG A 172 -5.83 -7.90 -10.60
N PHE A 173 -5.71 -7.14 -9.51
CA PHE A 173 -6.83 -6.84 -8.60
C PHE A 173 -7.47 -5.48 -8.85
N THR A 174 -7.05 -4.75 -9.89
CA THR A 174 -7.58 -3.40 -10.17
C THR A 174 -9.03 -3.41 -10.65
N ARG A 175 -9.56 -4.55 -11.10
CA ARG A 175 -10.91 -4.70 -11.62
C ARG A 175 -11.57 -5.97 -11.11
N VAL A 176 -12.87 -5.89 -10.86
CA VAL A 176 -13.73 -7.01 -10.47
C VAL A 176 -14.99 -7.01 -11.35
N GLN A 177 -15.60 -8.18 -11.53
CA GLN A 177 -16.90 -8.31 -12.19
C GLN A 177 -18.00 -8.49 -11.15
N ASP A 178 -19.17 -7.90 -11.40
CA ASP A 178 -20.39 -8.24 -10.66
C ASP A 178 -21.01 -9.55 -11.19
N ALA A 179 -22.11 -9.97 -10.56
CA ALA A 179 -22.86 -11.17 -10.96
C ALA A 179 -23.43 -11.09 -12.38
N ASP A 180 -23.62 -9.88 -12.93
CA ASP A 180 -24.11 -9.64 -14.28
C ASP A 180 -22.96 -9.53 -15.30
N GLY A 181 -21.71 -9.75 -14.88
CA GLY A 181 -20.50 -9.70 -15.72
C GLY A 181 -19.97 -8.29 -16.01
N LYS A 182 -20.56 -7.25 -15.39
CA LYS A 182 -20.13 -5.86 -15.57
C LYS A 182 -18.88 -5.59 -14.74
N TRP A 183 -17.92 -4.91 -15.38
CA TRP A 183 -16.64 -4.58 -14.79
C TRP A 183 -16.69 -3.29 -13.95
N TYR A 184 -16.07 -3.34 -12.77
CA TYR A 184 -15.84 -2.19 -11.90
C TYR A 184 -14.37 -2.11 -11.53
N TYR A 185 -13.90 -0.89 -11.24
CA TYR A 185 -12.61 -0.70 -10.59
C TYR A 185 -12.72 -1.04 -9.11
N PHE A 186 -11.86 -1.94 -8.66
CA PHE A 186 -11.75 -2.28 -7.24
C PHE A 186 -10.62 -1.47 -6.61
N ARG A 187 -10.99 -0.48 -5.81
CA ARG A 187 -10.06 0.47 -5.17
C ARG A 187 -9.41 -0.14 -3.92
N PHE A 188 -8.68 -1.25 -4.11
CA PHE A 188 -7.98 -1.94 -3.03
C PHE A 188 -6.83 -1.13 -2.43
N TRP A 189 -6.39 -0.04 -3.03
CA TRP A 189 -5.28 0.78 -2.50
C TRP A 189 -5.75 1.80 -1.44
N GLU A 190 -7.05 1.84 -1.16
CA GLU A 190 -7.63 2.64 -0.09
C GLU A 190 -7.57 1.87 1.24
N PRO A 191 -7.00 2.41 2.33
CA PRO A 191 -6.88 1.71 3.61
C PRO A 191 -8.20 1.10 4.10
N LYS A 192 -9.29 1.87 4.05
CA LYS A 192 -10.63 1.40 4.44
C LYS A 192 -11.19 0.29 3.54
N SER A 193 -10.82 0.29 2.26
CA SER A 193 -11.22 -0.80 1.35
C SER A 193 -10.48 -2.07 1.70
N VAL A 194 -9.18 -1.98 2.00
CA VAL A 194 -8.34 -3.12 2.43
C VAL A 194 -8.82 -3.72 3.74
N GLU A 195 -9.11 -2.88 4.73
CA GLU A 195 -9.66 -3.33 6.02
C GLU A 195 -10.96 -4.12 5.84
N ARG A 196 -11.89 -3.58 5.05
CA ARG A 196 -13.17 -4.25 4.75
C ARG A 196 -12.95 -5.54 3.97
N MET A 197 -12.07 -5.51 2.97
CA MET A 197 -11.74 -6.67 2.15
C MET A 197 -11.21 -7.82 3.02
N PHE A 198 -10.20 -7.56 3.87
CA PHE A 198 -9.64 -8.60 4.74
C PHE A 198 -10.59 -9.05 5.85
N SER A 199 -11.51 -8.20 6.29
CA SER A 199 -12.57 -8.63 7.21
C SER A 199 -13.58 -9.59 6.58
N ALA A 200 -13.71 -9.55 5.24
CA ALA A 200 -14.65 -10.37 4.49
C ALA A 200 -14.00 -11.61 3.84
N PHE A 201 -12.69 -11.56 3.57
CA PHE A 201 -11.96 -12.61 2.89
C PHE A 201 -11.65 -13.78 3.82
N SER A 202 -11.68 -14.99 3.26
CA SER A 202 -11.04 -16.16 3.86
C SER A 202 -9.52 -15.97 3.93
N HIS A 203 -8.86 -16.74 4.80
CA HIS A 203 -7.40 -16.70 4.92
C HIS A 203 -6.69 -16.98 3.58
N SER A 204 -7.20 -17.92 2.78
CA SER A 204 -6.65 -18.25 1.46
C SER A 204 -6.82 -17.13 0.43
N GLU A 205 -7.94 -16.40 0.46
CA GLU A 205 -8.16 -15.26 -0.44
C GLU A 205 -7.25 -14.09 -0.07
N ALA A 206 -7.07 -13.84 1.22
CA ALA A 206 -6.13 -12.85 1.72
C ALA A 206 -4.69 -13.18 1.34
N GLN A 207 -4.29 -14.45 1.46
CA GLN A 207 -2.98 -14.93 1.01
C GLN A 207 -2.80 -14.76 -0.50
N HIS A 208 -3.80 -15.10 -1.31
CA HIS A 208 -3.73 -14.95 -2.76
C HIS A 208 -3.59 -13.47 -3.19
N PHE A 209 -4.32 -12.58 -2.52
CA PHE A 209 -4.20 -11.14 -2.77
C PHE A 209 -2.81 -10.60 -2.39
N LEU A 210 -2.10 -11.23 -1.45
CA LEU A 210 -0.83 -10.73 -0.93
C LEU A 210 0.41 -11.43 -1.48
N ALA A 211 0.35 -12.68 -1.90
CA ALA A 211 1.50 -13.37 -2.48
C ALA A 211 1.94 -12.70 -3.80
N PRO A 212 3.15 -12.13 -3.95
CA PRO A 212 4.42 -12.61 -3.37
C PRO A 212 4.98 -11.72 -2.24
N CYS A 213 4.14 -11.01 -1.51
CA CYS A 213 4.56 -10.16 -0.41
C CYS A 213 4.88 -11.02 0.83
N PHE A 214 6.01 -10.73 1.47
CA PHE A 214 6.40 -11.35 2.74
C PHE A 214 5.59 -10.77 3.90
N ASP A 215 5.27 -9.47 3.83
CA ASP A 215 4.43 -8.78 4.81
C ASP A 215 3.55 -7.72 4.11
N LEU A 216 2.32 -7.53 4.59
CA LEU A 216 1.48 -6.37 4.22
C LEU A 216 1.23 -5.52 5.46
N TYR A 217 1.60 -4.23 5.39
CA TYR A 217 1.32 -3.29 6.47
C TYR A 217 0.21 -2.33 6.06
N THR A 218 -0.97 -2.48 6.67
CA THR A 218 -1.99 -1.43 6.61
C THR A 218 -1.74 -0.49 7.77
N ILE A 219 -1.05 0.63 7.52
CA ILE A 219 -0.84 1.63 8.56
C ILE A 219 -2.14 2.43 8.70
N ILE A 220 -2.94 2.10 9.72
CA ILE A 220 -4.12 2.89 10.09
C ILE A 220 -3.67 3.98 11.05
N LEU A 221 -3.79 5.21 10.59
CA LEU A 221 -3.37 6.40 11.34
C LEU A 221 -4.23 6.59 12.61
N ALA A 222 -3.67 7.28 13.60
CA ALA A 222 -4.36 7.59 14.85
C ALA A 222 -5.80 8.08 14.62
N PRO A 223 -6.78 7.67 15.44
CA PRO A 223 -8.17 8.05 15.24
C PRO A 223 -8.31 9.58 15.23
N ARG A 224 -9.01 10.11 14.23
CA ARG A 224 -9.54 11.48 14.23
C ARG A 224 -10.55 11.62 15.39
N VAL A 225 -10.08 11.87 16.60
CA VAL A 225 -10.91 12.39 17.69
C VAL A 225 -10.05 13.14 18.70
N SER A 226 -9.83 14.43 18.42
CA SER A 226 -9.90 15.42 19.52
C SER A 226 -11.29 16.03 19.46
N CYS A 227 -12.28 15.30 19.97
CA CYS A 227 -13.56 15.89 20.33
C CYS A 227 -13.59 15.92 21.85
N LYS A 228 -13.32 17.10 22.42
CA LYS A 228 -13.62 17.40 23.82
C LYS A 228 -15.08 17.03 24.06
N ARG A 229 -15.33 15.91 24.74
CA ARG A 229 -16.69 15.52 25.12
C ARG A 229 -17.13 16.50 26.21
N LEU A 230 -18.10 17.35 25.88
CA LEU A 230 -18.88 18.09 26.86
C LEU A 230 -19.41 17.10 27.90
N PHE A 231 -19.05 17.29 29.17
CA PHE A 231 -19.77 16.72 30.29
C PHE A 231 -21.06 17.52 30.46
N ILE A 232 -22.20 16.88 30.22
CA ILE A 232 -23.47 17.28 30.84
C ILE A 232 -23.81 16.13 31.77
N GLU A 233 -23.47 16.29 33.05
CA GLU A 233 -24.01 15.44 34.10
C GLU A 233 -25.48 15.82 34.32
N HIS A 234 -26.38 14.87 34.06
CA HIS A 234 -27.71 14.89 34.65
C HIS A 234 -27.67 13.95 35.85
N SER A 235 -27.50 14.54 37.03
CA SER A 235 -27.72 13.91 38.31
C SER A 235 -29.21 13.60 38.48
N HIS A 236 -29.55 12.32 38.54
CA HIS A 236 -30.85 11.86 38.99
C HIS A 236 -30.96 12.05 40.51
N PHE A 237 -31.94 12.86 40.89
CA PHE A 237 -32.54 12.90 42.22
C PHE A 237 -33.01 11.49 42.62
N SER A 238 -32.67 11.07 43.83
CA SER A 238 -33.40 10.03 44.56
C SER A 238 -34.11 10.70 45.73
N VAL A 239 -35.40 10.41 45.88
CA VAL A 239 -36.28 10.81 46.99
C VAL A 239 -36.01 9.90 48.18
#